data_AF-W5MI37-F1
#
_entry.id   AF-W5MI37-F1
#
_cell.length_a   1.000
_cell.length_b   1.000
_cell.length_c   1.000
_cell.angle_alpha   90.00
_cell.angle_beta   90.00
_cell.angle_gamma   90.00
#
_symmetry.space_group_name_H-M   'P 1'
#
loop_
_entity.id
_entity.type
_entity.pdbx_description
1 polymer ?
#
loop_
_entity_poly.entity_id
_entity_poly.type
_entity_poly.pdbx_seq_one_letter_code
_entity_poly.pdbx_strand_id
1 'polypeptide(L)'
;LTLLSVSVCPDNVCSGAPEFLSPLGTPVLTSTLGAQLSLNCTARLSSDPQDPHCDSALHWLKDDQLLTNTSLYPRNDSEWSANNGSQRFVRSLLQVTVRDQGSYGVFSCRLSNATATFKLQRTGKELEHTSDWAMELLLFLSCSTGAVRYSRCRLNLRLWYKNAYGDYEMNDGKLYDAYVSYVNNEHDRKFVNFILKPHLENRYSYKLHLHDGDILPGSEPSAELLMNVSRCRRLIVVLSRAYLEQEWCTNSFREGLWRLQELCRRPVFIVFESQRRQLSPPALRLLKESGRSVALLLWGSKSMTPSSQFWKSLVLEMPRKLMYHHNTGDPQTLLQDDKDPMLTLNPDYLDCRPDPDPAGDLGELGV
;
A
#
# COMPACT_ATOMS: atom_id res chain seq x y z
N LEU A 1 -24.22 96.11 14.76
CA LEU A 1 -25.30 95.16 14.43
C LEU A 1 -24.65 94.02 13.65
N THR A 2 -24.50 92.79 14.10
CA THR A 2 -25.04 92.04 15.24
C THR A 2 -24.17 90.77 15.30
N LEU A 3 -23.51 90.52 16.43
CA LEU A 3 -22.88 89.23 16.73
C LEU A 3 -24.01 88.25 17.05
N LEU A 4 -24.21 87.23 16.21
CA LEU A 4 -25.08 86.10 16.51
C LEU A 4 -24.31 85.13 17.42
N SER A 5 -24.55 85.27 18.72
CA SER A 5 -24.17 84.30 19.73
C SER A 5 -24.96 83.01 19.49
N VAL A 6 -24.29 81.96 18.99
CA VAL A 6 -24.82 80.60 19.04
C VAL A 6 -24.66 80.13 20.48
N SER A 7 -25.78 80.06 21.20
CA SER A 7 -25.88 79.46 22.52
C SER A 7 -25.62 77.97 22.40
N VAL A 8 -24.44 77.52 22.83
CA VAL A 8 -24.16 76.12 23.11
C VAL A 8 -24.98 75.77 24.37
N CYS A 9 -25.99 74.93 24.22
CA CYS A 9 -26.68 74.33 25.36
C CYS A 9 -25.64 73.54 26.18
N PRO A 10 -25.56 73.72 27.51
CA PRO A 10 -24.69 72.90 28.34
C PRO A 10 -25.18 71.45 28.30
N ASP A 11 -24.25 70.51 28.15
CA ASP A 11 -24.50 69.09 28.35
C ASP A 11 -25.12 68.89 29.75
N ASN A 12 -26.32 68.29 29.83
CA ASN A 12 -26.96 67.94 31.09
C ASN A 12 -26.14 66.84 31.78
N VAL A 13 -25.13 67.24 32.55
CA VAL A 13 -24.32 66.35 33.38
C VAL A 13 -25.08 66.06 34.67
N CYS A 14 -25.63 64.84 34.79
CA CYS A 14 -26.16 64.31 36.05
C CYS A 14 -25.09 64.47 37.17
N SER A 15 -25.46 64.95 38.37
CA SER A 15 -24.55 65.21 39.51
C SER A 15 -23.72 63.99 39.96
N GLY A 16 -24.06 62.78 39.50
CA GLY A 16 -23.30 61.55 39.71
C GLY A 16 -23.27 60.67 38.45
N ALA A 17 -22.13 60.00 38.20
CA ALA A 17 -22.00 59.06 37.09
C ALA A 17 -22.91 57.83 37.31
N PRO A 18 -23.66 57.37 36.28
CA PRO A 18 -24.50 56.19 36.41
C PRO A 18 -23.68 54.93 36.68
N GLU A 19 -24.17 54.07 37.57
CA GLU A 19 -23.53 52.81 37.94
C GLU A 19 -24.29 51.64 37.29
N PHE A 20 -23.61 50.87 36.44
CA PHE A 20 -24.20 49.68 35.84
C PHE A 20 -24.18 48.51 36.82
N LEU A 21 -25.38 48.02 37.17
CA LEU A 21 -25.57 46.79 37.96
C LEU A 21 -25.50 45.54 37.09
N SER A 22 -25.79 45.68 35.79
CA SER A 22 -25.66 44.62 34.79
C SER A 22 -25.33 45.24 33.43
N PRO A 23 -24.31 44.74 32.70
CA PRO A 23 -23.40 43.65 33.06
C PRO A 23 -22.31 44.10 34.06
N LEU A 24 -21.87 43.19 34.92
CA LEU A 24 -20.67 43.39 35.74
C LEU A 24 -19.45 43.02 34.89
N GLY A 25 -18.70 44.02 34.41
CA GLY A 25 -17.58 43.81 33.50
C GLY A 25 -18.02 43.61 32.04
N THR A 26 -17.18 42.93 31.24
CA THR A 26 -17.43 42.69 29.80
C THR A 26 -17.72 41.22 29.52
N PRO A 27 -18.98 40.76 29.66
CA PRO A 27 -19.33 39.36 29.42
C PRO A 27 -19.09 38.97 27.96
N VAL A 28 -18.44 37.81 27.77
CA VAL A 28 -18.28 37.16 26.47
C VAL A 28 -19.35 36.08 26.34
N LEU A 29 -20.31 36.29 25.45
CA LEU A 29 -21.39 35.35 25.16
C LEU A 29 -21.03 34.58 23.89
N THR A 30 -21.12 33.25 23.93
CA THR A 30 -20.88 32.39 22.76
C THR A 30 -22.20 31.85 22.23
N SER A 31 -22.40 31.89 20.91
CA SER A 31 -23.66 31.47 20.30
C SER A 31 -23.52 30.83 18.92
N THR A 32 -24.41 29.89 18.63
CA THR A 32 -24.56 29.25 17.31
C THR A 32 -25.48 30.07 16.40
N LEU A 33 -25.35 29.84 15.08
CA LEU A 33 -26.18 30.51 14.09
C LEU A 33 -27.64 30.03 14.23
N GLY A 34 -28.59 30.97 14.33
CA GLY A 34 -30.02 30.72 14.56
C GLY A 34 -30.49 30.85 16.02
N ALA A 35 -29.58 31.03 16.99
CA ALA A 35 -29.95 31.19 18.39
C ALA A 35 -30.44 32.62 18.71
N GLN A 36 -31.33 32.73 19.70
CA GLN A 36 -31.84 34.00 20.22
C GLN A 36 -31.28 34.24 21.64
N LEU A 37 -30.71 35.41 21.87
CA LEU A 37 -30.05 35.80 23.11
C LEU A 37 -30.69 37.08 23.67
N SER A 38 -30.73 37.22 24.98
CA SER A 38 -31.22 38.44 25.66
C SER A 38 -30.09 39.12 26.43
N LEU A 39 -29.72 40.34 26.02
CA LEU A 39 -28.74 41.17 26.72
C LEU A 39 -29.47 42.06 27.74
N ASN A 40 -29.07 41.98 29.00
CA ASN A 40 -29.71 42.74 30.09
C ASN A 40 -28.79 43.87 30.55
N CYS A 41 -29.19 45.12 30.31
CA CYS A 41 -28.51 46.30 30.81
C CYS A 41 -29.34 46.90 31.95
N THR A 42 -28.77 47.04 33.14
CA THR A 42 -29.45 47.67 34.29
C THR A 42 -28.50 48.68 34.91
N ALA A 43 -28.95 49.93 35.04
CA ALA A 43 -28.16 51.03 35.57
C ALA A 43 -28.91 51.76 36.69
N ARG A 44 -28.15 52.28 37.65
CA ARG A 44 -28.60 53.09 38.76
C ARG A 44 -28.16 54.54 38.55
N LEU A 45 -29.11 55.46 38.68
CA LEU A 45 -28.93 56.91 38.61
C LEU A 45 -29.19 57.53 39.98
N SER A 46 -28.31 58.40 40.44
CA SER A 46 -28.55 59.25 41.61
C SER A 46 -29.40 60.45 41.21
N SER A 47 -30.58 60.60 41.82
CA SER A 47 -31.49 61.72 41.55
C SER A 47 -31.21 62.86 42.52
N ASP A 48 -30.68 63.97 42.03
CA ASP A 48 -30.53 65.21 42.79
C ASP A 48 -31.83 66.04 42.71
N PRO A 49 -32.45 66.46 43.82
CA PRO A 49 -33.71 67.21 43.80
C PRO A 49 -33.62 68.63 43.21
N GLN A 50 -32.43 69.17 42.89
CA GLN A 50 -32.29 70.49 42.26
C GLN A 50 -32.21 70.49 40.72
N ASP A 51 -32.14 69.32 40.07
CA ASP A 51 -32.07 69.23 38.61
C ASP A 51 -33.12 68.24 38.03
N PRO A 52 -34.30 68.74 37.61
CA PRO A 52 -35.41 67.88 37.20
C PRO A 52 -35.28 67.32 35.77
N HIS A 53 -34.20 67.61 35.02
CA HIS A 53 -34.07 67.18 33.63
C HIS A 53 -32.76 66.44 33.31
N CYS A 54 -32.47 65.37 34.05
CA CYS A 54 -31.46 64.40 33.59
C CYS A 54 -32.09 63.41 32.59
N ASP A 55 -31.50 63.34 31.40
CA ASP A 55 -31.97 62.46 30.32
C ASP A 55 -31.72 60.99 30.69
N SER A 56 -32.78 60.26 31.02
CA SER A 56 -32.74 58.84 31.39
C SER A 56 -32.71 57.90 30.17
N ALA A 57 -32.56 58.45 28.96
CA ALA A 57 -32.57 57.68 27.72
C ALA A 57 -31.38 56.71 27.63
N LEU A 58 -31.71 55.41 27.65
CA LEU A 58 -30.76 54.32 27.43
C LEU A 58 -30.70 53.96 25.94
N HIS A 59 -29.48 54.06 25.38
CA HIS A 59 -29.21 53.80 23.97
C HIS A 59 -28.35 52.56 23.77
N TRP A 60 -28.76 51.69 22.86
CA TRP A 60 -27.96 50.54 22.44
C TRP A 60 -27.15 50.85 21.20
N LEU A 61 -25.89 50.43 21.20
CA LEU A 61 -24.96 50.52 20.09
C LEU A 61 -24.46 49.11 19.74
N LYS A 62 -24.14 48.91 18.47
CA LYS A 62 -23.42 47.74 17.99
C LYS A 62 -22.20 48.24 17.22
N ASP A 63 -21.01 47.82 17.64
CA ASP A 63 -19.73 48.27 17.08
C ASP A 63 -19.68 49.82 16.93
N ASP A 64 -20.09 50.50 18.01
CA ASP A 64 -20.19 51.97 18.13
C ASP A 64 -21.20 52.68 17.20
N GLN A 65 -22.08 51.93 16.53
CA GLN A 65 -23.21 52.47 15.75
C GLN A 65 -24.53 52.34 16.50
N LEU A 66 -25.33 53.41 16.54
CA LEU A 66 -26.62 53.43 17.22
C LEU A 66 -27.62 52.45 16.57
N LEU A 67 -28.23 51.59 17.37
CA LEU A 67 -29.28 50.68 16.91
C LEU A 67 -30.62 51.42 16.76
N THR A 68 -30.94 51.84 15.54
CA THR A 68 -32.20 52.53 15.22
C THR A 68 -33.32 51.57 14.78
N ASN A 69 -32.97 50.37 14.34
CA ASN A 69 -33.95 49.42 13.79
C ASN A 69 -34.61 48.56 14.88
N THR A 70 -35.75 49.04 15.40
CA THR A 70 -36.53 48.37 16.45
C THR A 70 -37.16 47.03 16.00
N SER A 71 -37.28 46.78 14.69
CA SER A 71 -37.84 45.52 14.16
C SER A 71 -36.84 44.36 14.19
N LEU A 72 -35.54 44.67 14.07
CA LEU A 72 -34.46 43.67 14.11
C LEU A 72 -33.97 43.40 15.55
N TYR A 73 -34.16 44.37 16.44
CA TYR A 73 -33.72 44.31 17.83
C TYR A 73 -34.87 44.69 18.77
N PRO A 74 -35.73 43.73 19.15
CA PRO A 74 -36.78 43.97 20.14
C PRO A 74 -36.16 44.40 21.46
N ARG A 75 -36.66 45.49 22.04
CA ARG A 75 -36.20 46.06 23.30
C ARG A 75 -37.36 46.14 24.30
N ASN A 76 -37.09 45.74 25.54
CA ASN A 76 -38.03 45.86 26.65
C ASN A 76 -37.39 46.71 27.75
N ASP A 77 -37.89 47.93 27.90
CA ASP A 77 -37.34 48.95 28.79
C ASP A 77 -38.28 49.17 29.98
N SER A 78 -37.72 49.24 31.18
CA SER A 78 -38.47 49.49 32.42
C SER A 78 -37.70 50.45 33.30
N GLU A 79 -38.40 51.46 33.83
CA GLU A 79 -37.87 52.45 34.75
C GLU A 79 -38.62 52.38 36.07
N TRP A 80 -37.91 52.41 37.20
CA TRP A 80 -38.51 52.49 38.52
C TRP A 80 -37.65 53.33 39.47
N SER A 81 -38.28 53.97 40.45
CA SER A 81 -37.60 54.74 41.50
C SER A 81 -37.55 53.95 42.81
N ALA A 82 -36.52 54.21 43.63
CA ALA A 82 -36.50 53.76 45.01
C ALA A 82 -37.56 54.50 45.84
N ASN A 83 -38.11 53.84 46.87
CA ASN A 83 -39.18 54.39 47.73
C ASN A 83 -38.85 55.76 48.35
N ASN A 84 -37.56 56.11 48.46
CA ASN A 84 -37.09 57.37 49.05
C ASN A 84 -36.94 58.51 48.02
N GLY A 85 -37.25 58.26 46.73
CA GLY A 85 -37.17 59.24 45.64
C GLY A 85 -35.75 59.66 45.20
N SER A 86 -34.72 59.29 45.97
CA SER A 86 -33.32 59.69 45.74
C SER A 86 -32.57 58.87 44.69
N GLN A 87 -33.11 57.73 44.27
CA GLN A 87 -32.47 56.82 43.31
C GLN A 87 -33.47 56.39 42.24
N ARG A 88 -33.01 56.35 40.98
CA ARG A 88 -33.75 55.84 39.82
C ARG A 88 -32.99 54.67 39.21
N PHE A 89 -33.72 53.68 38.72
CA PHE A 89 -33.18 52.50 38.06
C PHE A 89 -33.78 52.39 36.67
N VAL A 90 -32.91 52.17 35.69
CA VAL A 90 -33.29 51.94 34.30
C VAL A 90 -32.81 50.56 33.89
N ARG A 91 -33.70 49.75 33.35
CA ARG A 91 -33.39 48.44 32.80
C ARG A 91 -33.83 48.37 31.34
N SER A 92 -32.97 47.82 30.49
CA SER A 92 -33.25 47.54 29.10
C SER A 92 -32.81 46.13 28.74
N LEU A 93 -33.73 45.35 28.16
CA LEU A 93 -33.47 44.00 27.67
C LEU A 93 -33.49 44.00 26.13
N LEU A 94 -32.33 43.76 25.51
CA LEU A 94 -32.17 43.67 24.06
C LEU A 94 -32.19 42.22 23.60
N GLN A 95 -33.14 41.85 22.72
CA GLN A 95 -33.16 40.54 22.08
C GLN A 95 -32.34 40.55 20.79
N VAL A 96 -31.33 39.69 20.72
CA VAL A 96 -30.46 39.52 19.55
C VAL A 96 -30.68 38.14 18.96
N THR A 97 -31.12 38.10 17.69
CA THR A 97 -31.24 36.85 16.94
C THR A 97 -30.05 36.72 16.00
N VAL A 98 -29.27 35.66 16.15
CA VAL A 98 -28.05 35.43 15.35
C VAL A 98 -28.43 34.89 13.98
N ARG A 99 -28.63 35.76 12.98
CA ARG A 99 -29.06 35.35 11.62
C ARG A 99 -27.90 35.10 10.67
N ASP A 100 -26.85 35.89 10.79
CA ASP A 100 -25.73 35.93 9.86
C ASP A 100 -24.41 36.22 10.60
N GLN A 101 -23.28 36.14 9.89
CA GLN A 101 -21.97 36.37 10.50
C GLN A 101 -21.76 37.82 10.97
N GLY A 102 -22.48 38.78 10.38
CA GLY A 102 -22.52 40.16 10.84
C GLY A 102 -23.35 40.34 12.11
N SER A 103 -24.09 39.33 12.60
CA SER A 103 -24.80 39.41 13.88
C SER A 103 -23.86 39.32 15.09
N TYR A 104 -22.63 38.81 14.92
CA TYR A 104 -21.59 38.79 15.94
C TYR A 104 -20.88 40.14 16.02
N GLY A 105 -20.44 40.55 17.21
CA GLY A 105 -19.85 41.87 17.41
C GLY A 105 -19.90 42.33 18.87
N VAL A 106 -19.58 43.61 19.09
CA VAL A 106 -19.63 44.23 20.40
C VAL A 106 -20.93 45.03 20.53
N PHE A 107 -21.75 44.67 21.51
CA PHE A 107 -22.97 45.41 21.85
C PHE A 107 -22.71 46.29 23.07
N SER A 108 -23.03 47.57 22.98
CA SER A 108 -22.77 48.55 24.03
C SER A 108 -24.07 49.23 24.45
N CYS A 109 -24.30 49.36 25.75
CA CYS A 109 -25.41 50.07 26.34
C CYS A 109 -24.88 51.40 26.91
N ARG A 110 -25.34 52.53 26.36
CA ARG A 110 -24.92 53.87 26.75
C ARG A 110 -26.03 54.57 27.54
N LEU A 111 -25.66 55.13 28.68
CA LEU A 111 -26.52 55.96 29.51
C LEU A 111 -25.72 57.18 29.96
N SER A 112 -26.13 58.37 29.52
CA SER A 112 -25.36 59.61 29.72
C SER A 112 -23.89 59.45 29.27
N ASN A 113 -22.92 59.63 30.18
CA ASN A 113 -21.49 59.53 29.91
C ASN A 113 -20.87 58.14 30.25
N ALA A 114 -21.69 57.13 30.58
CA ALA A 114 -21.20 55.79 30.89
C ALA A 114 -21.68 54.75 29.86
N THR A 115 -20.84 53.76 29.60
CA THR A 115 -21.13 52.68 28.64
C THR A 115 -20.76 51.31 29.23
N ALA A 116 -21.66 50.34 29.11
CA ALA A 116 -21.38 48.93 29.42
C ALA A 116 -21.41 48.07 28.16
N THR A 117 -20.54 47.07 28.04
CA THR A 117 -20.34 46.33 26.79
C THR A 117 -20.49 44.81 26.93
N PHE A 118 -20.96 44.16 25.87
CA PHE A 118 -21.14 42.72 25.72
C PHE A 118 -20.41 42.27 24.45
N LYS A 119 -19.62 41.20 24.53
CA LYS A 119 -18.96 40.63 23.35
C LYS A 119 -19.68 39.36 22.91
N LEU A 120 -20.24 39.35 21.72
CA LEU A 120 -20.90 38.19 21.15
C LEU A 120 -19.99 37.49 20.15
N GLN A 121 -19.61 36.24 20.44
CA GLN A 121 -18.70 35.44 19.62
C GLN A 121 -19.36 34.14 19.13
N ARG A 122 -18.85 33.62 18.01
CA ARG A 122 -19.30 32.34 17.45
C ARG A 122 -18.73 31.20 18.28
N THR A 123 -19.54 30.20 18.60
CA THR A 123 -19.05 28.93 19.16
C THR A 123 -18.11 28.26 18.17
N GLY A 124 -16.82 28.15 18.50
CA GLY A 124 -15.83 27.44 17.70
C GLY A 124 -16.18 25.95 17.64
N LYS A 125 -16.38 25.40 16.45
CA LYS A 125 -16.37 23.95 16.24
C LYS A 125 -14.90 23.49 16.23
N GLU A 126 -14.37 23.05 17.35
CA GLU A 126 -13.05 22.40 17.42
C GLU A 126 -13.11 20.90 17.03
N LEU A 127 -13.86 20.52 16.00
CA LEU A 127 -13.98 19.10 15.62
C LEU A 127 -14.08 18.87 14.11
N GLU A 128 -13.30 19.60 13.32
CA GLU A 128 -13.20 19.33 11.86
C GLU A 128 -11.75 19.13 11.36
N HIS A 129 -10.71 19.51 12.11
CA HIS A 129 -9.30 19.24 11.73
C HIS A 129 -8.77 17.84 12.12
N THR A 130 -9.56 17.03 12.82
CA THR A 130 -9.20 15.64 13.16
C THR A 130 -9.60 14.63 12.07
N SER A 131 -10.29 15.06 11.01
CA SER A 131 -10.80 14.19 9.95
C SER A 131 -9.91 14.13 8.69
N ASP A 132 -8.99 15.07 8.49
CA ASP A 132 -8.24 15.16 7.22
C ASP A 132 -7.04 14.18 7.18
N TRP A 133 -6.23 14.16 8.24
CA TRP A 133 -5.10 13.22 8.36
C TRP A 133 -5.52 11.77 8.55
N ALA A 134 -6.77 11.50 8.98
CA ALA A 134 -7.26 10.15 9.23
C ALA A 134 -7.45 9.37 7.92
N MET A 135 -7.99 10.02 6.88
CA MET A 135 -8.17 9.40 5.56
C MET A 135 -6.82 9.18 4.86
N GLU A 136 -5.94 10.16 4.95
CA GLU A 136 -4.57 10.05 4.42
C GLU A 136 -3.79 8.93 5.12
N LEU A 137 -3.85 8.84 6.46
CA LEU A 137 -3.22 7.77 7.22
C LEU A 137 -3.78 6.38 6.86
N LEU A 138 -5.10 6.26 6.67
CA LEU A 138 -5.75 4.99 6.29
C LEU A 138 -5.32 4.54 4.90
N LEU A 139 -5.21 5.48 3.94
CA LEU A 139 -4.66 5.20 2.62
C LEU A 139 -3.20 4.76 2.70
N PHE A 140 -2.35 5.44 3.48
CA PHE A 140 -0.95 5.05 3.68
C PHE A 140 -0.80 3.66 4.31
N LEU A 141 -1.62 3.33 5.33
CA LEU A 141 -1.61 2.02 5.97
C LEU A 141 -2.06 0.92 5.01
N SER A 142 -3.09 1.19 4.19
CA SER A 142 -3.57 0.25 3.17
C SER A 142 -2.52 0.00 2.09
N CYS A 143 -1.86 1.07 1.59
CA CYS A 143 -0.81 1.00 0.59
C CYS A 143 0.43 0.27 1.11
N SER A 144 0.83 0.56 2.36
CA SER A 144 1.94 -0.12 3.03
C SER A 144 1.66 -1.61 3.21
N THR A 145 0.45 -1.98 3.63
CA THR A 145 0.04 -3.39 3.76
C THR A 145 0.02 -4.07 2.39
N GLY A 146 -0.46 -3.38 1.35
CA GLY A 146 -0.41 -3.83 -0.04
C GLY A 146 1.02 -4.06 -0.52
N ALA A 147 1.93 -3.12 -0.27
CA ALA A 147 3.35 -3.22 -0.61
C ALA A 147 4.06 -4.35 0.15
N VAL A 148 3.74 -4.57 1.43
CA VAL A 148 4.24 -5.69 2.22
C VAL A 148 3.71 -7.02 1.67
N ARG A 149 2.40 -7.13 1.42
CA ARG A 149 1.81 -8.34 0.81
C ARG A 149 2.41 -8.61 -0.57
N TYR A 150 2.53 -7.58 -1.42
CA TYR A 150 3.14 -7.69 -2.73
C TYR A 150 4.61 -8.11 -2.61
N SER A 151 5.42 -7.47 -1.77
CA SER A 151 6.83 -7.83 -1.61
C SER A 151 7.02 -9.27 -1.10
N ARG A 152 6.12 -9.77 -0.23
CA ARG A 152 6.10 -11.17 0.23
C ARG A 152 5.60 -12.14 -0.84
N CYS A 153 4.61 -11.74 -1.63
CA CYS A 153 3.98 -12.58 -2.63
C CYS A 153 4.59 -12.45 -4.03
N ARG A 154 5.51 -11.50 -4.26
CA ARG A 154 6.08 -11.18 -5.57
C ARG A 154 6.62 -12.41 -6.28
N LEU A 155 7.33 -13.29 -5.56
CA LEU A 155 7.85 -14.53 -6.13
C LEU A 155 6.73 -15.52 -6.46
N ASN A 156 5.70 -15.64 -5.60
CA ASN A 156 4.54 -16.49 -5.88
C ASN A 156 3.76 -15.99 -7.10
N LEU A 157 3.57 -14.67 -7.21
CA LEU A 157 2.89 -14.05 -8.34
C LEU A 157 3.66 -14.27 -9.65
N ARG A 158 4.99 -14.10 -9.61
CA ARG A 158 5.85 -14.40 -10.76
C ARG A 158 5.82 -15.87 -11.16
N LEU A 159 5.83 -16.77 -10.17
CA LEU A 159 5.71 -18.21 -10.42
C LEU A 159 4.36 -18.55 -11.05
N TRP A 160 3.28 -18.01 -10.50
CA TRP A 160 1.94 -18.18 -11.06
C TRP A 160 1.86 -17.63 -12.49
N TYR A 161 2.37 -16.42 -12.73
CA TYR A 161 2.40 -15.82 -14.07
C TYR A 161 3.17 -16.68 -15.08
N LYS A 162 4.38 -17.13 -14.71
CA LYS A 162 5.18 -18.05 -15.53
C LYS A 162 4.44 -19.36 -15.79
N ASN A 163 3.82 -19.92 -14.77
CA ASN A 163 3.09 -21.18 -14.86
C ASN A 163 1.74 -21.06 -15.56
N ALA A 164 1.22 -19.85 -15.79
CA ALA A 164 -0.02 -19.60 -16.52
C ALA A 164 0.26 -19.23 -17.99
N TYR A 165 1.22 -18.32 -18.22
CA TYR A 165 1.43 -17.65 -19.52
C TYR A 165 2.81 -17.88 -20.15
N GLY A 166 3.76 -18.53 -19.47
CA GLY A 166 5.11 -18.73 -20.02
C GLY A 166 5.14 -19.78 -21.14
N ASP A 167 6.08 -19.67 -22.08
CA ASP A 167 6.16 -20.64 -23.18
C ASP A 167 6.45 -22.07 -22.70
N TYR A 168 5.91 -23.05 -23.43
CA TYR A 168 6.15 -24.47 -23.14
C TYR A 168 7.41 -24.95 -23.86
N GLU A 169 8.39 -25.40 -23.09
CA GLU A 169 9.62 -26.04 -23.61
C GLU A 169 9.42 -27.57 -23.66
N MET A 170 8.37 -28.04 -24.34
CA MET A 170 8.11 -29.47 -24.56
C MET A 170 8.47 -29.85 -26.01
N ASN A 171 8.92 -31.09 -26.23
CA ASN A 171 9.30 -31.63 -27.56
C ASN A 171 10.49 -30.95 -28.25
N ASP A 172 11.39 -30.33 -27.50
CA ASP A 172 12.65 -29.75 -28.00
C ASP A 172 13.78 -30.78 -28.21
N GLY A 173 13.49 -32.07 -28.05
CA GLY A 173 14.48 -33.16 -28.12
C GLY A 173 15.42 -33.24 -26.93
N LYS A 174 15.26 -32.39 -25.90
CA LYS A 174 16.12 -32.39 -24.71
C LYS A 174 15.66 -33.41 -23.68
N LEU A 175 16.61 -34.19 -23.18
CA LEU A 175 16.37 -35.30 -22.26
C LEU A 175 16.23 -34.84 -20.79
N TYR A 176 16.94 -33.76 -20.42
CA TYR A 176 17.02 -33.29 -19.05
C TYR A 176 16.58 -31.83 -18.92
N ASP A 177 15.96 -31.51 -17.79
CA ASP A 177 15.52 -30.16 -17.46
C ASP A 177 16.68 -29.27 -17.02
N ALA A 178 17.68 -29.83 -16.34
CA ALA A 178 18.90 -29.12 -15.99
C ALA A 178 20.12 -30.03 -15.89
N TYR A 179 21.25 -29.50 -16.35
CA TYR A 179 22.59 -29.98 -16.04
C TYR A 179 23.05 -29.35 -14.72
N VAL A 180 23.53 -30.15 -13.78
CA VAL A 180 24.03 -29.68 -12.47
C VAL A 180 25.51 -30.03 -12.35
N SER A 181 26.34 -29.00 -12.36
CA SER A 181 27.78 -29.10 -12.11
C SER A 181 28.08 -28.85 -10.64
N TYR A 182 28.82 -29.74 -10.00
CA TYR A 182 29.29 -29.61 -8.62
C TYR A 182 30.66 -30.29 -8.45
N VAL A 183 31.33 -30.09 -7.32
CA VAL A 183 32.57 -30.82 -7.02
C VAL A 183 32.27 -32.06 -6.19
N ASN A 184 32.96 -33.17 -6.48
CA ASN A 184 32.89 -34.41 -5.69
C ASN A 184 33.57 -34.30 -4.29
N ASN A 185 33.18 -33.30 -3.51
CA ASN A 185 33.51 -33.16 -2.10
C ASN A 185 32.31 -33.62 -1.25
N GLU A 186 32.55 -34.06 -0.01
CA GLU A 186 31.54 -34.55 0.91
C GLU A 186 30.38 -33.57 1.09
N HIS A 187 30.66 -32.27 1.29
CA HIS A 187 29.64 -31.24 1.49
C HIS A 187 28.77 -31.01 0.26
N ASP A 188 29.39 -30.81 -0.90
CA ASP A 188 28.69 -30.51 -2.16
C ASP A 188 27.90 -31.72 -2.64
N ARG A 189 28.50 -32.91 -2.59
CA ARG A 189 27.82 -34.17 -2.93
C ARG A 189 26.61 -34.39 -2.03
N LYS A 190 26.72 -34.14 -0.72
CA LYS A 190 25.58 -34.26 0.21
C LYS A 190 24.49 -33.23 -0.12
N PHE A 191 24.86 -31.98 -0.37
CA PHE A 191 23.91 -30.94 -0.75
C PHE A 191 23.17 -31.29 -2.05
N VAL A 192 23.90 -31.68 -3.10
CA VAL A 192 23.30 -32.00 -4.39
C VAL A 192 22.40 -33.22 -4.30
N ASN A 193 22.87 -34.33 -3.72
CA ASN A 193 22.13 -35.59 -3.73
C ASN A 193 21.00 -35.66 -2.70
N PHE A 194 21.12 -35.01 -1.54
CA PHE A 194 20.11 -35.10 -0.48
C PHE A 194 19.22 -33.88 -0.35
N ILE A 195 19.59 -32.74 -0.92
CA ILE A 195 18.81 -31.49 -0.81
C ILE A 195 18.34 -31.01 -2.18
N LEU A 196 19.26 -30.73 -3.10
CA LEU A 196 18.93 -30.15 -4.41
C LEU A 196 18.13 -31.11 -5.29
N LYS A 197 18.67 -32.31 -5.52
CA LYS A 197 18.07 -33.32 -6.39
C LYS A 197 16.70 -33.76 -5.88
N PRO A 198 16.51 -34.21 -4.61
CA PRO A 198 15.20 -34.67 -4.16
C PRO A 198 14.16 -33.54 -4.18
N HIS A 199 14.56 -32.30 -3.92
CA HIS A 199 13.63 -31.19 -3.96
C HIS A 199 13.18 -30.82 -5.39
N LEU A 200 14.06 -30.92 -6.38
CA LEU A 200 13.70 -30.64 -7.77
C LEU A 200 12.99 -31.84 -8.44
N GLU A 201 13.44 -33.06 -8.20
CA GLU A 201 12.88 -34.27 -8.80
C GLU A 201 11.58 -34.71 -8.10
N ASN A 202 11.53 -34.79 -6.77
CA ASN A 202 10.33 -35.33 -6.10
C ASN A 202 9.20 -34.31 -5.99
N ARG A 203 9.51 -33.03 -5.75
CA ARG A 203 8.49 -31.99 -5.53
C ARG A 203 8.09 -31.25 -6.79
N TYR A 204 8.98 -31.13 -7.77
CA TYR A 204 8.69 -30.44 -9.04
C TYR A 204 8.82 -31.36 -10.27
N SER A 205 9.11 -32.64 -10.07
CA SER A 205 9.19 -33.66 -11.14
C SER A 205 10.22 -33.34 -12.21
N TYR A 206 11.24 -32.51 -11.95
CA TYR A 206 12.31 -32.24 -12.93
C TYR A 206 13.19 -33.48 -13.16
N LYS A 207 13.74 -33.62 -14.36
CA LYS A 207 14.78 -34.62 -14.69
C LYS A 207 16.15 -33.92 -14.67
N LEU A 208 17.04 -34.30 -13.75
CA LEU A 208 18.36 -33.66 -13.62
C LEU A 208 19.48 -34.56 -14.18
N HIS A 209 20.47 -33.94 -14.81
CA HIS A 209 21.74 -34.59 -15.14
C HIS A 209 22.82 -34.08 -14.19
N LEU A 210 23.38 -34.95 -13.37
CA LEU A 210 24.38 -34.62 -12.36
C LEU A 210 25.80 -34.89 -12.88
N HIS A 211 26.70 -33.93 -12.73
CA HIS A 211 28.11 -34.08 -13.07
C HIS A 211 28.99 -33.51 -11.96
N ASP A 212 29.96 -34.30 -11.49
CA ASP A 212 30.80 -34.00 -10.33
C ASP A 212 32.27 -33.67 -10.67
N GLY A 213 32.57 -33.53 -11.98
CA GLY A 213 33.89 -33.20 -12.52
C GLY A 213 34.09 -31.73 -12.86
N ASP A 214 35.25 -31.42 -13.44
CA ASP A 214 35.52 -30.08 -13.98
C ASP A 214 34.69 -29.85 -15.24
N ILE A 215 33.95 -28.75 -15.24
CA ILE A 215 33.12 -28.34 -16.37
C ILE A 215 33.99 -27.79 -17.52
N LEU A 216 35.10 -27.13 -17.23
CA LEU A 216 35.98 -26.52 -18.24
C LEU A 216 37.43 -26.94 -18.00
N PRO A 217 37.77 -28.24 -18.17
CA PRO A 217 39.15 -28.69 -18.05
C PRO A 217 40.04 -27.95 -19.06
N GLY A 218 41.15 -27.35 -18.60
CA GLY A 218 41.98 -26.51 -19.48
C GLY A 218 41.32 -25.21 -19.94
N SER A 219 40.23 -24.75 -19.31
CA SER A 219 39.47 -23.54 -19.66
C SER A 219 38.75 -23.57 -21.01
N GLU A 220 38.60 -24.75 -21.62
CA GLU A 220 37.81 -24.97 -22.83
C GLU A 220 36.71 -26.02 -22.61
N PRO A 221 35.54 -25.88 -23.26
CA PRO A 221 34.48 -26.86 -23.13
C PRO A 221 34.87 -28.15 -23.87
N SER A 222 34.84 -29.28 -23.14
CA SER A 222 35.06 -30.59 -23.75
C SER A 222 33.90 -30.99 -24.67
N ALA A 223 34.16 -31.87 -25.64
CA ALA A 223 33.11 -32.40 -26.52
C ALA A 223 32.00 -33.13 -25.74
N GLU A 224 32.37 -33.80 -24.64
CA GLU A 224 31.43 -34.45 -23.74
C GLU A 224 30.53 -33.43 -23.03
N LEU A 225 31.10 -32.33 -22.52
CA LEU A 225 30.31 -31.26 -21.92
C LEU A 225 29.33 -30.68 -22.94
N LEU A 226 29.79 -30.36 -24.15
CA LEU A 226 28.94 -29.82 -25.21
C LEU A 226 27.76 -30.75 -25.49
N MET A 227 28.02 -32.05 -25.60
CA MET A 227 26.97 -33.06 -25.78
C MET A 227 26.00 -33.08 -24.61
N ASN A 228 26.48 -33.12 -23.36
CA ASN A 228 25.62 -33.22 -22.19
C ASN A 228 24.79 -31.95 -21.95
N VAL A 229 25.39 -30.76 -22.13
CA VAL A 229 24.69 -29.47 -21.98
C VAL A 229 23.68 -29.27 -23.11
N SER A 230 23.97 -29.70 -24.35
CA SER A 230 23.00 -29.60 -25.45
C SER A 230 21.72 -30.40 -25.20
N ARG A 231 21.82 -31.51 -24.44
CA ARG A 231 20.69 -32.35 -24.02
C ARG A 231 19.92 -31.78 -22.81
N CYS A 232 20.36 -30.65 -22.25
CA CYS A 232 19.79 -30.02 -21.07
C CYS A 232 19.16 -28.65 -21.39
N ARG A 233 18.06 -28.30 -20.70
CA ARG A 233 17.39 -26.99 -20.89
C ARG A 233 18.07 -25.86 -20.12
N ARG A 234 18.66 -26.17 -18.97
CA ARG A 234 19.29 -25.22 -18.06
C ARG A 234 20.64 -25.74 -17.57
N LEU A 235 21.50 -24.83 -17.16
CA LEU A 235 22.78 -25.11 -16.52
C LEU A 235 22.77 -24.55 -15.09
N ILE A 236 22.99 -25.40 -14.11
CA ILE A 236 23.13 -25.06 -12.69
C ILE A 236 24.55 -25.39 -12.26
N VAL A 237 25.23 -24.44 -11.61
CA VAL A 237 26.58 -24.60 -11.07
C VAL A 237 26.54 -24.36 -9.56
N VAL A 238 26.94 -25.35 -8.77
CA VAL A 238 27.06 -25.23 -7.31
C VAL A 238 28.44 -24.67 -6.99
N LEU A 239 28.53 -23.35 -6.90
CA LEU A 239 29.78 -22.61 -6.75
C LEU A 239 30.20 -22.53 -5.28
N SER A 240 30.68 -23.66 -4.76
CA SER A 240 31.30 -23.76 -3.43
C SER A 240 32.74 -23.26 -3.43
N ARG A 241 33.35 -23.20 -2.24
CA ARG A 241 34.79 -22.92 -2.11
C ARG A 241 35.65 -23.94 -2.86
N ALA A 242 35.34 -25.23 -2.75
CA ALA A 242 36.08 -26.28 -3.45
C ALA A 242 35.88 -26.18 -4.97
N TYR A 243 34.70 -25.73 -5.42
CA TYR A 243 34.44 -25.47 -6.83
C TYR A 243 35.38 -24.40 -7.42
N LEU A 244 35.66 -23.35 -6.65
CA LEU A 244 36.54 -22.27 -7.10
C LEU A 244 38.02 -22.67 -7.24
N GLU A 245 38.41 -23.86 -6.77
CA GLU A 245 39.77 -24.38 -6.91
C GLU A 245 40.00 -25.03 -8.28
N GLN A 246 38.94 -25.20 -9.10
CA GLN A 246 39.06 -25.68 -10.48
C GLN A 246 39.92 -24.74 -11.34
N GLU A 247 40.56 -25.29 -12.38
CA GLU A 247 41.54 -24.58 -13.20
C GLU A 247 40.95 -23.33 -13.87
N TRP A 248 39.75 -23.44 -14.43
CA TRP A 248 39.09 -22.30 -15.09
C TRP A 248 38.72 -21.18 -14.10
N CYS A 249 38.45 -21.52 -12.84
CA CYS A 249 38.14 -20.53 -11.79
C CYS A 249 39.40 -19.80 -11.33
N THR A 250 40.52 -20.52 -11.19
CA THR A 250 41.79 -20.00 -10.69
C THR A 250 42.59 -19.25 -11.76
N ASN A 251 42.55 -19.73 -13.01
CA ASN A 251 43.25 -19.10 -14.14
C ASN A 251 42.53 -17.82 -14.61
N SER A 252 41.25 -17.93 -15.00
CA SER A 252 40.49 -16.81 -15.54
C SER A 252 38.99 -17.02 -15.40
N PHE A 253 38.45 -16.71 -14.22
CA PHE A 253 37.01 -16.83 -13.95
C PHE A 253 36.15 -16.05 -14.96
N ARG A 254 36.64 -14.91 -15.46
CA ARG A 254 35.91 -14.09 -16.44
C ARG A 254 35.73 -14.81 -17.78
N GLU A 255 36.80 -15.44 -18.28
CA GLU A 255 36.74 -16.20 -19.54
C GLU A 255 35.90 -17.45 -19.37
N GLY A 256 36.06 -18.19 -18.27
CA GLY A 256 35.23 -19.34 -17.97
C GLY A 256 33.75 -18.97 -17.86
N LEU A 257 33.40 -17.87 -17.17
CA LEU A 257 32.03 -17.38 -17.10
C LEU A 257 31.47 -17.05 -18.49
N TRP A 258 32.26 -16.40 -19.33
CA TRP A 258 31.86 -16.07 -20.70
C TRP A 258 31.60 -17.34 -21.54
N ARG A 259 32.46 -18.36 -21.42
CA ARG A 259 32.25 -19.67 -22.06
C ARG A 259 30.98 -20.36 -21.56
N LEU A 260 30.70 -20.35 -20.26
CA LEU A 260 29.45 -20.91 -19.73
C LEU A 260 28.20 -20.19 -20.24
N GLN A 261 28.30 -18.87 -20.47
CA GLN A 261 27.23 -18.08 -21.08
C GLN A 261 27.02 -18.36 -22.57
N GLU A 262 28.10 -18.71 -23.28
CA GLU A 262 28.05 -19.17 -24.67
C GLU A 262 27.30 -20.52 -24.78
N LEU A 263 27.54 -21.42 -23.83
CA LEU A 263 26.87 -22.72 -23.73
C LEU A 263 25.40 -22.61 -23.32
N CYS A 264 25.09 -21.72 -22.39
CA CYS A 264 23.75 -21.52 -21.85
C CYS A 264 23.50 -20.03 -21.65
N ARG A 265 22.45 -19.48 -22.29
CA ARG A 265 22.15 -18.03 -22.24
C ARG A 265 22.05 -17.44 -20.83
N ARG A 266 21.61 -18.22 -19.84
CA ARG A 266 21.39 -17.76 -18.47
C ARG A 266 21.68 -18.87 -17.45
N PRO A 267 22.96 -19.14 -17.15
CA PRO A 267 23.33 -20.16 -16.18
C PRO A 267 22.94 -19.72 -14.76
N VAL A 268 22.65 -20.71 -13.90
CA VAL A 268 22.26 -20.51 -12.50
C VAL A 268 23.42 -20.89 -11.60
N PHE A 269 23.93 -19.94 -10.81
CA PHE A 269 24.97 -20.21 -9.81
C PHE A 269 24.35 -20.24 -8.41
N ILE A 270 24.59 -21.33 -7.68
CA ILE A 270 24.21 -21.50 -6.28
C ILE A 270 25.46 -21.28 -5.43
N VAL A 271 25.40 -20.32 -4.50
CA VAL A 271 26.50 -19.98 -3.59
C VAL A 271 26.08 -20.14 -2.14
N PHE A 272 26.90 -20.79 -1.32
CA PHE A 272 26.66 -20.93 0.12
C PHE A 272 26.89 -19.59 0.84
N GLU A 273 25.91 -19.14 1.63
CA GLU A 273 25.95 -17.87 2.37
C GLU A 273 27.13 -17.82 3.36
N SER A 274 27.43 -18.94 4.03
CA SER A 274 28.59 -19.08 4.92
C SER A 274 29.93 -18.88 4.20
N GLN A 275 30.00 -19.26 2.92
CA GLN A 275 31.20 -19.16 2.11
C GLN A 275 31.29 -17.83 1.35
N ARG A 276 30.20 -17.03 1.31
CA ARG A 276 30.13 -15.76 0.56
C ARG A 276 31.27 -14.78 0.83
N ARG A 277 31.75 -14.72 2.07
CA ARG A 277 32.89 -13.85 2.46
C ARG A 277 34.25 -14.41 2.06
N GLN A 278 34.32 -15.72 1.83
CA GLN A 278 35.54 -16.47 1.48
C GLN A 278 35.67 -16.68 -0.03
N LEU A 279 34.58 -16.52 -0.82
CA LEU A 279 34.68 -16.46 -2.27
C LEU A 279 35.62 -15.31 -2.67
N SER A 280 36.50 -15.58 -3.65
CA SER A 280 37.40 -14.56 -4.17
C SER A 280 36.57 -13.32 -4.57
N PRO A 281 36.92 -12.12 -4.05
CA PRO A 281 36.21 -10.88 -4.38
C PRO A 281 35.96 -10.67 -5.88
N PRO A 282 36.85 -11.05 -6.82
CA PRO A 282 36.58 -10.87 -8.25
C PRO A 282 35.44 -11.74 -8.80
N ALA A 283 35.37 -13.04 -8.47
CA ALA A 283 34.35 -13.93 -9.04
C ALA A 283 32.93 -13.50 -8.67
N LEU A 284 32.69 -13.17 -7.39
CA LEU A 284 31.38 -12.72 -6.93
C LEU A 284 31.01 -11.33 -7.49
N ARG A 285 32.00 -10.45 -7.71
CA ARG A 285 31.77 -9.15 -8.37
C ARG A 285 31.34 -9.34 -9.82
N LEU A 286 32.04 -10.19 -10.58
CA LEU A 286 31.70 -10.51 -11.97
C LEU A 286 30.30 -11.13 -12.10
N LEU A 287 29.93 -12.05 -11.20
CA LEU A 287 28.57 -12.62 -11.18
C LEU A 287 27.49 -11.58 -10.87
N LYS A 288 27.79 -10.57 -10.05
CA LYS A 288 26.86 -9.46 -9.76
C LYS A 288 26.74 -8.48 -10.92
N GLU A 289 27.87 -8.14 -11.56
CA GLU A 289 27.92 -7.26 -12.73
C GLU A 289 27.18 -7.86 -13.92
N SER A 290 27.32 -9.17 -14.12
CA SER A 290 26.62 -9.92 -15.17
C SER A 290 25.15 -10.24 -14.84
N GLY A 291 24.58 -9.69 -13.76
CA GLY A 291 23.34 -10.15 -13.12
C GLY A 291 22.05 -10.23 -13.96
N ARG A 292 22.04 -9.73 -15.21
CA ARG A 292 20.95 -10.00 -16.17
C ARG A 292 21.17 -11.30 -16.95
N SER A 293 22.41 -11.59 -17.32
CA SER A 293 22.84 -12.76 -18.10
C SER A 293 23.08 -13.99 -17.24
N VAL A 294 23.00 -13.86 -15.90
CA VAL A 294 23.27 -14.94 -14.95
C VAL A 294 22.25 -14.88 -13.81
N ALA A 295 21.85 -16.02 -13.28
CA ALA A 295 21.07 -16.09 -12.05
C ALA A 295 21.96 -16.49 -10.86
N LEU A 296 22.11 -15.60 -9.88
CA LEU A 296 22.87 -15.87 -8.65
C LEU A 296 21.91 -16.14 -7.48
N LEU A 297 21.97 -17.34 -6.91
CA LEU A 297 21.13 -17.78 -5.80
C LEU A 297 21.96 -18.07 -4.56
N LEU A 298 21.54 -17.55 -3.40
CA LEU A 298 22.22 -17.74 -2.13
C LEU A 298 21.54 -18.86 -1.31
N TRP A 299 22.32 -19.86 -0.93
CA TRP A 299 21.89 -20.92 -0.03
C TRP A 299 22.30 -20.62 1.41
N GLY A 300 21.33 -20.50 2.31
CA GLY A 300 21.57 -20.21 3.74
C GLY A 300 20.52 -20.86 4.64
N SER A 301 20.48 -20.45 5.90
CA SER A 301 19.54 -21.00 6.90
C SER A 301 18.07 -20.79 6.51
N LYS A 302 17.75 -19.64 5.91
CA LYS A 302 16.40 -19.32 5.41
C LYS A 302 15.97 -20.19 4.22
N SER A 303 16.92 -20.84 3.55
CA SER A 303 16.67 -21.67 2.36
C SER A 303 16.23 -23.11 2.70
N MET A 304 16.38 -23.54 3.96
CA MET A 304 16.04 -24.89 4.42
C MET A 304 14.56 -25.24 4.25
N THR A 305 13.68 -24.24 4.30
CA THR A 305 12.24 -24.46 4.09
C THR A 305 11.94 -24.61 2.59
N PRO A 306 11.17 -25.63 2.16
CA PRO A 306 10.79 -25.81 0.75
C PRO A 306 10.07 -24.61 0.12
N SER A 307 9.37 -23.83 0.93
CA SER A 307 8.65 -22.61 0.54
C SER A 307 9.51 -21.34 0.56
N SER A 308 10.82 -21.46 0.76
CA SER A 308 11.75 -20.33 0.85
C SER A 308 11.86 -19.55 -0.47
N GLN A 309 12.38 -18.32 -0.37
CA GLN A 309 12.63 -17.48 -1.54
C GLN A 309 13.69 -18.09 -2.48
N PHE A 310 14.62 -18.88 -1.93
CA PHE A 310 15.64 -19.58 -2.70
C PHE A 310 15.00 -20.54 -3.71
N TRP A 311 14.15 -21.46 -3.23
CA TRP A 311 13.51 -22.46 -4.09
C TRP A 311 12.58 -21.83 -5.11
N LYS A 312 11.82 -20.81 -4.71
CA LYS A 312 10.96 -20.07 -5.63
C LYS A 312 11.76 -19.40 -6.74
N SER A 313 12.89 -18.79 -6.41
CA SER A 313 13.80 -18.18 -7.38
C SER A 313 14.45 -19.24 -8.28
N LEU A 314 14.87 -20.38 -7.73
CA LEU A 314 15.43 -21.49 -8.51
C LEU A 314 14.42 -22.01 -9.53
N VAL A 315 13.19 -22.29 -9.10
CA VAL A 315 12.11 -22.78 -9.98
C VAL A 315 11.70 -21.73 -11.02
N LEU A 316 11.86 -20.43 -10.74
CA LEU A 316 11.66 -19.38 -11.76
C LEU A 316 12.69 -19.48 -12.89
N GLU A 317 13.91 -19.93 -12.62
CA GLU A 317 14.96 -20.10 -13.63
C GLU A 317 14.87 -21.45 -14.39
N MET A 318 14.20 -22.46 -13.82
CA MET A 318 13.94 -23.76 -14.46
C MET A 318 13.01 -23.68 -15.68
N PRO A 319 12.89 -24.69 -16.56
CA PRO A 319 11.84 -24.72 -17.58
C PRO A 319 10.44 -24.79 -16.95
N ARG A 320 9.40 -24.33 -17.65
CA ARG A 320 8.00 -24.46 -17.18
C ARG A 320 7.60 -25.94 -17.26
N LYS A 321 7.00 -26.50 -16.20
CA LYS A 321 6.35 -27.82 -16.25
C LYS A 321 4.84 -27.72 -16.19
N LEU A 322 4.20 -28.56 -17.01
CA LEU A 322 2.80 -28.94 -16.86
C LEU A 322 2.74 -30.01 -15.75
N MET A 323 1.96 -29.74 -14.71
CA MET A 323 1.61 -30.76 -13.73
C MET A 323 0.61 -31.71 -14.40
N TYR A 324 1.09 -32.79 -14.99
CA TYR A 324 0.23 -33.91 -15.34
C TYR A 324 -0.05 -34.72 -14.06
N HIS A 325 -1.33 -34.95 -13.77
CA HIS A 325 -1.73 -35.77 -12.63
C HIS A 325 -1.14 -37.17 -12.83
N HIS A 326 -0.46 -37.68 -11.81
CA HIS A 326 0.45 -38.84 -11.85
C HIS A 326 -0.27 -40.20 -11.97
N ASN A 327 -1.39 -40.27 -12.71
CA ASN A 327 -2.17 -41.51 -12.89
C ASN A 327 -2.03 -42.14 -14.28
N THR A 328 -1.20 -41.58 -15.16
CA THR A 328 -0.94 -42.15 -16.49
C THR A 328 0.55 -42.07 -16.76
N GLY A 329 1.12 -43.15 -17.32
CA GLY A 329 2.55 -43.37 -17.50
C GLY A 329 3.32 -42.26 -18.24
N ASP A 330 4.62 -42.46 -18.39
CA ASP A 330 5.57 -41.49 -18.95
C ASP A 330 4.97 -40.83 -20.22
N PRO A 331 4.73 -39.50 -20.24
CA PRO A 331 4.05 -38.84 -21.36
C PRO A 331 4.85 -38.91 -22.68
N GLN A 332 6.10 -39.37 -22.60
CA GLN A 332 6.96 -39.61 -23.74
C GLN A 332 6.48 -40.79 -24.60
N THR A 333 5.69 -41.72 -24.05
CA THR A 333 5.07 -42.83 -24.80
C THR A 333 3.62 -42.57 -25.20
N LEU A 334 2.98 -41.50 -24.69
CA LEU A 334 1.54 -41.28 -24.84
C LEU A 334 1.15 -40.51 -26.11
N LEU A 335 2.12 -39.80 -26.72
CA LEU A 335 1.96 -39.13 -28.02
C LEU A 335 2.74 -39.84 -29.14
N GLN A 336 3.43 -40.92 -28.81
CA GLN A 336 3.96 -41.81 -29.82
C GLN A 336 2.77 -42.66 -30.26
N ASP A 337 2.17 -42.32 -31.41
CA ASP A 337 1.23 -43.20 -32.10
C ASP A 337 2.01 -44.46 -32.47
N ASP A 338 2.15 -45.36 -31.51
CA ASP A 338 2.83 -46.64 -31.67
C ASP A 338 1.90 -47.48 -32.52
N LYS A 339 2.12 -47.45 -33.83
CA LYS A 339 1.39 -48.22 -34.84
C LYS A 339 1.75 -49.71 -34.78
N ASP A 340 2.25 -50.20 -33.65
CA ASP A 340 2.51 -51.61 -33.45
C ASP A 340 1.17 -52.34 -33.24
N PRO A 341 0.78 -53.24 -34.17
CA PRO A 341 -0.52 -53.93 -34.13
C PRO A 341 -0.67 -54.87 -32.91
N MET A 342 0.38 -55.05 -32.12
CA MET A 342 0.37 -55.85 -30.89
C MET A 342 0.04 -55.06 -29.62
N LEU A 343 0.00 -53.72 -29.66
CA LEU A 343 -0.18 -52.86 -28.47
C LEU A 343 -1.46 -52.03 -28.49
N THR A 344 -2.35 -52.24 -29.48
CA THR A 344 -3.65 -51.57 -29.52
C THR A 344 -4.61 -52.20 -28.51
N LEU A 345 -5.31 -51.35 -27.74
CA LEU A 345 -6.27 -51.76 -26.69
C LEU A 345 -7.46 -52.58 -27.23
N ASN A 346 -7.75 -52.47 -28.53
CA ASN A 346 -8.72 -53.30 -29.26
C ASN A 346 -8.05 -53.83 -30.54
N PRO A 347 -7.49 -55.05 -30.55
CA PRO A 347 -6.97 -55.66 -31.77
C PRO A 347 -8.13 -56.23 -32.59
N ASP A 348 -8.29 -55.76 -33.82
CA ASP A 348 -9.35 -56.18 -34.77
C ASP A 348 -9.29 -57.68 -35.15
N TYR A 349 -8.20 -58.39 -34.81
CA TYR A 349 -8.06 -59.84 -35.01
C TYR A 349 -8.96 -60.69 -34.08
N LEU A 350 -9.47 -60.13 -32.98
CA LEU A 350 -10.36 -60.85 -32.05
C LEU A 350 -11.84 -60.83 -32.46
N ASP A 351 -12.19 -60.11 -33.54
CA ASP A 351 -13.56 -60.06 -34.05
C ASP A 351 -13.85 -61.32 -34.90
N CYS A 352 -13.99 -62.47 -34.22
CA CYS A 352 -14.44 -63.72 -34.82
C CYS A 352 -15.93 -63.63 -35.17
N ARG A 353 -16.28 -62.83 -36.18
CA ARG A 353 -17.57 -62.99 -36.84
C ARG A 353 -17.51 -64.28 -37.65
N PRO A 354 -18.43 -65.23 -37.44
CA PRO A 354 -18.53 -66.37 -38.33
C PRO A 354 -18.91 -65.86 -39.72
N ASP A 355 -18.05 -66.10 -40.70
CA ASP A 355 -18.39 -65.94 -42.12
C ASP A 355 -19.64 -66.77 -42.40
N PRO A 356 -20.74 -66.16 -42.89
CA PRO A 356 -21.86 -66.91 -43.39
C PRO A 356 -21.54 -67.30 -44.83
N ASP A 357 -20.83 -68.40 -45.03
CA ASP A 357 -20.92 -69.12 -46.30
C ASP A 357 -22.18 -69.99 -46.27
N PRO A 358 -23.14 -69.70 -47.18
CA PRO A 358 -23.76 -70.82 -47.86
C PRO A 358 -24.04 -70.55 -49.35
N ALA A 359 -24.04 -71.67 -50.10
CA ALA A 359 -24.27 -71.85 -51.54
C ALA A 359 -23.03 -71.59 -52.40
N GLY A 360 -22.46 -72.55 -53.13
CA GLY A 360 -23.04 -73.72 -53.79
C GLY A 360 -22.35 -73.80 -55.17
N ASP A 361 -21.71 -74.94 -55.48
CA ASP A 361 -22.10 -75.83 -56.60
C ASP A 361 -21.76 -75.22 -57.99
N LEU A 362 -20.95 -75.77 -58.89
CA LEU A 362 -20.79 -77.11 -59.46
C LEU A 362 -19.39 -77.12 -60.13
N GLY A 363 -18.57 -78.17 -60.06
CA GLY A 363 -18.59 -79.27 -61.02
C GLY A 363 -18.04 -78.87 -62.41
N GLU A 364 -16.84 -79.34 -62.78
CA GLU A 364 -16.57 -80.06 -64.04
C GLU A 364 -15.12 -80.58 -64.12
N LEU A 365 -15.02 -81.84 -64.54
CA LEU A 365 -13.83 -82.61 -64.87
C LEU A 365 -13.53 -82.49 -66.37
N GLY A 366 -12.24 -82.58 -66.74
CA GLY A 366 -11.76 -82.87 -68.11
C GLY A 366 -11.31 -81.62 -68.87
N VAL A 367 -10.18 -81.59 -69.58
CA VAL A 367 -9.41 -82.65 -70.28
C VAL A 367 -7.92 -82.41 -70.13
#